data_AF-A0A085TU81-F1
#
_entry.id   AF-A0A085TU81-F1
#
_cell.length_a   1.000
_cell.length_b   1.000
_cell.length_c   1.000
_cell.angle_alpha   90.00
_cell.angle_beta   90.00
_cell.angle_gamma   90.00
#
_symmetry.space_group_name_H-M   'P 1'
#
loop_
_entity.id
_entity.type
_entity.pdbx_description
1 polymer ?
#
loop_
_entity_poly.entity_id
_entity_poly.type
_entity_poly.pdbx_seq_one_letter_code
_entity_poly.pdbx_strand_id
1 'polypeptide(L)'
;MVQTEEDFAGRWMLVFFGFTNCPDVCPTTLSEVAAVMDGLGDDAAKVQPIFITIDPERDTPAALAEYVPLFDAGIIGLTGTPEQIAATSETFPIFFERVEEAAAPDGYTMGHTSHLFLFDPDAGFADSWPYGTSAEEILADLEERF
;
A
#
# COMPACT_ATOMS: atom_id res chain seq x y z
N MET A 1 -11.51 -1.39 14.43
CA MET A 1 -11.33 -2.86 14.47
C MET A 1 -9.89 -3.11 14.06
N VAL A 2 -9.19 -4.03 14.74
CA VAL A 2 -7.82 -4.41 14.35
C VAL A 2 -7.97 -5.40 13.18
N GLN A 3 -7.16 -5.22 12.14
CA GLN A 3 -7.10 -6.11 10.97
C GLN A 3 -5.77 -6.88 11.01
N THR A 4 -5.76 -8.14 10.61
CA THR A 4 -4.58 -8.99 10.45
C THR A 4 -4.54 -9.60 9.04
N GLU A 5 -3.46 -10.28 8.70
CA GLU A 5 -3.32 -11.04 7.46
C GLU A 5 -4.43 -12.09 7.27
N GLU A 6 -4.97 -12.64 8.37
CA GLU A 6 -6.05 -13.63 8.34
C GLU A 6 -7.36 -13.07 7.77
N ASP A 7 -7.60 -11.76 7.91
CA ASP A 7 -8.78 -11.08 7.35
C ASP A 7 -8.76 -11.03 5.80
N PHE A 8 -7.60 -11.32 5.21
CA PHE A 8 -7.37 -11.29 3.77
C PHE A 8 -7.06 -12.66 3.17
N ALA A 9 -6.99 -13.71 3.98
CA ALA A 9 -6.74 -15.08 3.54
C ALA A 9 -7.69 -15.50 2.40
N GLY A 10 -7.17 -16.25 1.43
CA GLY A 10 -7.90 -16.65 0.24
C GLY A 10 -7.90 -15.63 -0.91
N ARG A 11 -7.25 -14.46 -0.72
CA ARG A 11 -7.04 -13.45 -1.77
C ARG A 11 -5.56 -13.07 -1.86
N TRP A 12 -5.12 -12.72 -3.06
CA TRP A 12 -3.82 -12.07 -3.25
C TRP A 12 -3.86 -10.68 -2.60
N MET A 13 -2.84 -10.32 -1.83
CA MET A 13 -2.76 -9.00 -1.21
C MET A 13 -1.73 -8.14 -1.93
N LEU A 14 -2.16 -6.97 -2.34
CA LEU A 14 -1.34 -5.97 -3.02
C LEU A 14 -1.06 -4.84 -2.01
N VAL A 15 0.07 -4.94 -1.32
CA VAL A 15 0.39 -4.10 -0.15
C VAL A 15 1.35 -2.99 -0.53
N PHE A 16 0.97 -1.74 -0.28
CA PHE A 16 1.82 -0.57 -0.47
C PHE A 16 1.98 0.19 0.86
N PHE A 17 3.22 0.50 1.22
CA PHE A 17 3.55 1.34 2.37
C PHE A 17 3.79 2.78 1.91
N GLY A 18 3.07 3.73 2.49
CA GLY A 18 3.18 5.14 2.13
C GLY A 18 2.58 6.07 3.18
N PHE A 19 2.31 7.32 2.81
CA PHE A 19 1.66 8.30 3.69
C PHE A 19 0.87 9.31 2.87
N THR A 20 -0.22 9.86 3.42
CA THR A 20 -1.14 10.70 2.62
C THR A 20 -0.55 12.04 2.19
N ASN A 21 0.44 12.55 2.92
CA ASN A 21 1.12 13.81 2.62
C ASN A 21 2.30 13.67 1.63
N CYS A 22 2.43 12.52 0.95
CA CYS A 22 3.48 12.30 -0.03
C CYS A 22 3.13 13.01 -1.35
N PRO A 23 3.97 13.94 -1.85
CA PRO A 23 3.57 14.83 -2.94
C PRO A 23 3.55 14.18 -4.34
N ASP A 24 4.14 12.99 -4.52
CA ASP A 24 4.36 12.43 -5.86
C ASP A 24 4.28 10.89 -5.91
N VAL A 25 5.09 10.20 -5.10
CA VAL A 25 5.24 8.74 -5.18
C VAL A 25 3.96 7.99 -4.81
N CYS A 26 3.32 8.33 -3.68
CA CYS A 26 2.12 7.63 -3.23
C CYS A 26 0.92 7.76 -4.19
N PRO A 27 0.51 8.97 -4.64
CA PRO A 27 -0.62 9.08 -5.56
C PRO A 27 -0.34 8.39 -6.90
N THR A 28 0.90 8.41 -7.38
CA THR A 28 1.29 7.70 -8.60
C THR A 28 1.14 6.18 -8.43
N THR A 29 1.71 5.58 -7.39
CA THR A 29 1.58 4.13 -7.16
C THR A 29 0.12 3.70 -6.94
N LEU A 30 -0.67 4.47 -6.20
CA LEU A 30 -2.09 4.14 -6.00
C LEU A 30 -2.91 4.26 -7.30
N SER A 31 -2.50 5.14 -8.22
CA SER A 31 -3.09 5.23 -9.56
C SER A 31 -2.72 4.02 -10.42
N GLU A 32 -1.48 3.53 -10.34
CA GLU A 32 -1.07 2.29 -11.01
C GLU A 32 -1.85 1.09 -10.46
N VAL A 33 -2.01 0.99 -9.13
CA VAL A 33 -2.84 -0.05 -8.49
C VAL A 33 -4.29 0.03 -8.97
N ALA A 34 -4.85 1.23 -9.10
CA ALA A 34 -6.20 1.39 -9.63
C ALA A 34 -6.33 0.91 -11.08
N ALA A 35 -5.35 1.22 -11.93
CA ALA A 35 -5.31 0.74 -13.30
C ALA A 35 -5.16 -0.79 -13.37
N VAL A 36 -4.36 -1.40 -12.48
CA VAL A 36 -4.26 -2.87 -12.36
C VAL A 36 -5.61 -3.48 -12.00
N MET A 37 -6.29 -2.93 -10.99
CA MET A 37 -7.58 -3.45 -10.54
C MET A 37 -8.68 -3.32 -11.60
N ASP A 38 -8.67 -2.23 -12.37
CA ASP A 38 -9.57 -2.05 -13.52
C ASP A 38 -9.26 -3.08 -14.63
N GLY A 39 -7.98 -3.29 -14.93
CA GLY A 39 -7.52 -4.27 -15.92
C GLY A 39 -7.87 -5.71 -15.59
N LEU A 40 -7.87 -6.08 -14.30
CA LEU A 40 -8.25 -7.42 -13.85
C LEU A 40 -9.73 -7.76 -14.10
N GLY A 41 -10.61 -6.77 -14.24
CA GLY A 41 -12.05 -7.00 -14.46
C GLY A 41 -12.67 -7.92 -13.39
N ASP A 42 -13.25 -9.05 -13.82
CA ASP A 42 -13.89 -10.01 -12.91
C ASP A 42 -12.90 -10.65 -11.91
N ASP A 43 -11.61 -10.73 -12.26
CA ASP A 43 -10.57 -11.29 -11.41
C ASP A 43 -10.12 -10.34 -10.30
N ALA A 44 -10.54 -9.07 -10.34
CA ALA A 44 -10.28 -8.10 -9.28
C ALA A 44 -10.78 -8.60 -7.91
N ALA A 45 -11.80 -9.46 -7.86
CA ALA A 45 -12.29 -10.07 -6.61
C ALA A 45 -11.26 -11.02 -5.94
N LYS A 46 -10.28 -11.53 -6.69
CA LYS A 46 -9.20 -12.38 -6.18
C LYS A 46 -8.09 -11.57 -5.51
N VAL A 47 -8.08 -10.24 -5.70
CA VAL A 47 -7.00 -9.34 -5.27
C VAL A 47 -7.55 -8.31 -4.29
N GLN A 48 -6.83 -8.06 -3.20
CA GLN A 48 -7.13 -6.98 -2.25
C GLN A 48 -5.98 -5.99 -2.21
N PRO A 49 -6.16 -4.77 -2.75
CA PRO A 49 -5.22 -3.68 -2.53
C PRO A 49 -5.29 -3.17 -1.09
N ILE A 50 -4.12 -2.98 -0.47
CA ILE A 50 -3.97 -2.53 0.91
C ILE A 50 -2.93 -1.41 0.94
N PHE A 51 -3.34 -0.26 1.46
CA PHE A 51 -2.47 0.87 1.73
C PHE A 51 -2.18 0.94 3.23
N ILE A 52 -0.92 0.78 3.63
CA ILE A 52 -0.50 0.86 5.03
C ILE A 52 0.27 2.15 5.23
N THR A 53 -0.19 3.00 6.16
CA THR A 53 0.54 4.22 6.48
C THR A 53 1.81 3.92 7.29
N ILE A 54 2.88 4.66 7.02
CA ILE A 54 4.09 4.74 7.84
C ILE A 54 4.13 5.99 8.73
N ASP A 55 3.07 6.81 8.69
CA ASP A 55 2.97 8.06 9.43
C ASP A 55 1.64 8.17 10.21
N PRO A 56 1.51 7.39 11.28
CA PRO A 56 0.26 7.31 12.05
C PRO A 56 -0.09 8.61 12.78
N GLU A 57 0.87 9.53 12.95
CA GLU A 57 0.65 10.83 13.60
C GLU A 57 -0.27 11.72 12.74
N ARG A 58 -0.18 11.60 11.41
CA ARG A 58 -0.98 12.39 10.45
C ARG A 58 -2.09 11.55 9.81
N ASP A 59 -1.83 10.29 9.50
CA ASP A 59 -2.73 9.42 8.77
C ASP A 59 -3.70 8.70 9.71
N THR A 60 -4.66 9.47 10.23
CA THR A 60 -5.76 8.94 11.03
C THR A 60 -6.72 8.10 10.18
N PRO A 61 -7.54 7.22 10.79
CA PRO A 61 -8.56 6.47 10.05
C PRO A 61 -9.51 7.36 9.23
N ALA A 62 -9.82 8.56 9.72
CA ALA A 62 -10.66 9.52 9.01
C ALA A 62 -9.96 10.08 7.76
N ALA A 63 -8.67 10.45 7.88
CA ALA A 63 -7.89 10.92 6.74
C ALA A 63 -7.73 9.85 5.67
N LEU A 64 -7.44 8.60 6.07
CA LEU A 64 -7.36 7.48 5.13
C LEU A 64 -8.70 7.19 4.45
N ALA A 65 -9.80 7.27 5.18
CA ALA A 65 -11.14 7.08 4.63
C ALA A 65 -11.54 8.15 3.60
N GLU A 66 -10.93 9.34 3.63
CA GLU A 66 -11.10 10.36 2.60
C GLU A 66 -10.12 10.18 1.44
N TYR A 67 -8.91 9.66 1.71
CA TYR A 67 -7.83 9.54 0.73
C TYR A 67 -7.97 8.33 -0.19
N VAL A 68 -8.15 7.12 0.35
CA VAL A 68 -8.14 5.89 -0.47
C VAL A 68 -9.29 5.80 -1.48
N PRO A 69 -10.51 6.35 -1.25
CA PRO A 69 -11.57 6.31 -2.25
C PRO A 69 -11.31 7.17 -3.48
N LEU A 70 -10.34 8.09 -3.45
CA LEU A 70 -9.99 8.94 -4.60
C LEU A 70 -9.49 8.13 -5.81
N PHE A 71 -9.05 6.89 -5.57
CA PHE A 71 -8.50 5.99 -6.60
C PHE A 71 -9.50 4.94 -7.10
N ASP A 72 -10.69 4.85 -6.49
CA ASP A 72 -11.81 3.96 -6.88
C ASP A 72 -11.45 2.47 -7.12
N ALA A 73 -10.46 1.94 -6.39
CA ALA A 73 -9.92 0.60 -6.62
C ALA A 73 -10.19 -0.39 -5.47
N GLY A 74 -11.19 -0.11 -4.63
CA GLY A 74 -11.48 -0.95 -3.46
C GLY A 74 -10.33 -1.04 -2.45
N ILE A 75 -9.45 -0.03 -2.43
CA ILE A 75 -8.26 0.01 -1.59
C ILE A 75 -8.65 0.12 -0.11
N ILE A 76 -8.09 -0.75 0.72
CA ILE A 76 -8.24 -0.69 2.17
C ILE A 76 -7.07 0.12 2.76
N GLY A 77 -7.38 1.25 3.39
CA GLY A 77 -6.41 2.03 4.15
C GLY A 77 -6.27 1.51 5.58
N LEU A 78 -5.05 1.14 5.98
CA LEU A 78 -4.69 0.70 7.32
C LEU A 78 -3.77 1.70 8.00
N THR A 79 -4.08 1.99 9.26
CA THR A 79 -3.26 2.77 10.18
C THR A 79 -3.28 2.11 11.56
N GLY A 80 -2.39 2.54 12.45
CA GLY A 80 -2.25 1.93 13.76
C GLY A 80 -1.39 2.79 14.69
N THR A 81 -1.04 2.21 15.83
CA THR A 81 -0.05 2.81 16.72
C THR A 81 1.35 2.72 16.10
N PRO A 82 2.30 3.59 16.50
CA PRO A 82 3.70 3.47 16.08
C PRO A 82 4.30 2.09 16.37
N GLU A 83 3.89 1.45 17.47
CA GLU A 83 4.31 0.10 17.85
C GLU A 83 3.81 -0.96 16.86
N GLN A 84 2.55 -0.84 16.40
CA GLN A 84 1.99 -1.74 15.38
C GLN A 84 2.67 -1.54 14.04
N ILE A 85 2.91 -0.30 13.62
CA ILE A 85 3.60 0.00 12.35
C ILE A 85 5.05 -0.49 12.40
N ALA A 86 5.74 -0.31 13.53
CA ALA A 86 7.07 -0.86 13.73
C ALA A 86 7.07 -2.39 13.63
N ALA A 87 6.14 -3.07 14.31
CA ALA A 87 6.01 -4.52 14.23
C ALA A 87 5.71 -5.00 12.79
N THR A 88 4.83 -4.32 12.07
CA THR A 88 4.59 -4.60 10.64
C THR A 88 5.86 -4.38 9.83
N SER A 89 6.62 -3.32 10.07
CA SER A 89 7.87 -3.09 9.31
C SER A 89 8.95 -4.14 9.53
N GLU A 90 8.88 -4.93 10.61
CA GLU A 90 9.80 -6.06 10.84
C GLU A 90 9.42 -7.30 10.02
N THR A 91 8.15 -7.45 9.63
CA THR A 91 7.66 -8.58 8.84
C THR A 91 7.73 -8.33 7.33
N PHE A 92 7.89 -7.08 6.92
CA PHE A 92 8.05 -6.67 5.52
C PHE A 92 9.48 -6.16 5.29
N PRO A 93 10.08 -6.36 4.11
CA PRO A 93 11.42 -5.87 3.81
C PRO A 93 11.41 -4.36 3.49
N ILE A 94 10.80 -3.55 4.35
CA ILE A 94 10.70 -2.10 4.21
C ILE A 94 11.63 -1.38 5.18
N PHE A 95 12.14 -0.25 4.73
CA PHE A 95 12.80 0.74 5.58
C PHE A 95 11.98 2.02 5.53
N PHE A 96 11.82 2.70 6.65
CA PHE A 96 11.27 4.04 6.67
C PHE A 96 11.97 4.91 7.73
N GLU A 97 12.08 6.20 7.44
CA GLU A 97 12.75 7.18 8.29
C GLU A 97 12.02 8.53 8.22
N ARG A 98 11.85 9.16 9.37
CA ARG A 98 11.39 10.54 9.45
C ARG A 98 12.53 11.49 9.09
N VAL A 99 12.34 12.29 8.07
CA VAL A 99 13.34 13.25 7.57
C VAL A 99 12.84 14.66 7.85
N GLU A 100 13.51 15.39 8.74
CA GLU A 100 13.22 16.79 9.02
C GLU A 100 13.49 17.63 7.77
N GLU A 101 12.47 18.32 7.28
CA GLU A 101 12.51 19.12 6.06
C GLU A 101 11.74 20.42 6.27
N ALA A 102 12.47 21.52 6.46
CA ALA A 102 11.88 22.83 6.77
C ALA A 102 10.96 23.38 5.67
N ALA A 103 11.04 22.86 4.44
CA ALA A 103 10.18 23.23 3.32
C ALA A 103 8.86 22.42 3.27
N ALA A 104 8.75 21.32 4.03
CA ALA A 104 7.52 20.54 4.10
C ALA A 104 6.45 21.29 4.90
N PRO A 105 5.14 21.10 4.60
CA PRO A 105 4.04 21.80 5.28
C PRO A 105 4.08 21.72 6.81
N ASP A 106 4.58 20.61 7.35
CA ASP A 106 4.68 20.33 8.79
C ASP A 106 6.13 20.22 9.30
N GLY A 107 7.12 20.60 8.48
CA GLY A 107 8.54 20.57 8.85
C GLY A 107 9.23 19.22 8.73
N TYR A 108 8.56 18.17 8.24
CA TYR A 108 9.17 16.87 7.96
C TYR A 108 8.45 16.09 6.84
N THR A 109 9.21 15.18 6.22
CA THR A 109 8.76 14.15 5.29
C THR A 109 9.14 12.76 5.79
N MET A 110 8.69 11.72 5.11
CA MET A 110 9.05 10.33 5.41
C MET A 110 9.79 9.73 4.22
N GLY A 111 11.05 9.35 4.41
CA GLY A 111 11.76 8.50 3.46
C GLY A 111 11.31 7.06 3.66
N HIS A 112 10.95 6.34 2.59
CA HIS A 112 10.55 4.93 2.71
C HIS A 112 10.89 4.09 1.50
N THR A 113 10.95 2.78 1.68
CA THR A 113 10.96 1.82 0.58
C THR A 113 9.66 1.94 -0.20
N SER A 114 9.74 2.48 -1.41
CA SER A 114 8.60 2.64 -2.32
C SER A 114 8.44 1.39 -3.17
N HIS A 115 8.11 0.26 -2.56
CA HIS A 115 7.80 -1.00 -3.25
C HIS A 115 6.34 -1.36 -3.06
N LEU A 116 5.77 -1.97 -4.10
CA LEU A 116 4.48 -2.63 -4.08
C LEU A 116 4.72 -4.12 -3.84
N PHE A 117 4.19 -4.65 -2.75
CA PHE A 117 4.40 -6.04 -2.35
C PHE A 117 3.21 -6.91 -2.71
N LEU A 118 3.48 -8.14 -3.16
CA LEU A 118 2.48 -9.15 -3.44
C LEU A 118 2.59 -10.29 -2.43
N PHE A 119 1.46 -10.63 -1.84
CA PHE A 119 1.30 -11.83 -1.02
C PHE A 119 0.28 -12.75 -1.65
N ASP A 120 0.57 -14.05 -1.57
CA ASP A 120 -0.33 -15.10 -2.02
C ASP A 120 -1.54 -15.28 -1.08
N PRO A 121 -2.56 -16.07 -1.49
CA PRO A 121 -3.73 -16.35 -0.68
C PRO A 121 -3.47 -17.03 0.68
N ASP A 122 -2.28 -17.58 0.90
CA ASP A 122 -1.84 -18.19 2.16
C ASP A 122 -1.03 -17.19 3.03
N ALA A 123 -1.04 -15.90 2.66
CA ALA A 123 -0.26 -14.81 3.27
C ALA A 123 1.26 -14.99 3.17
N GLY A 124 1.73 -15.80 2.23
CA GLY A 124 3.14 -15.94 1.88
C GLY A 124 3.62 -14.77 1.00
N PHE A 125 4.85 -14.31 1.22
CA PHE A 125 5.48 -13.35 0.31
C PHE A 125 5.68 -13.99 -1.06
N ALA A 126 5.08 -13.39 -2.09
CA ALA A 126 5.11 -13.91 -3.45
C ALA A 126 6.03 -13.09 -4.37
N ASP A 127 5.97 -11.75 -4.29
CA ASP A 127 6.84 -10.87 -5.08
C ASP A 127 6.82 -9.40 -4.61
N SER A 128 7.63 -8.55 -5.25
CA SER A 128 7.53 -7.09 -5.10
C SER A 128 7.96 -6.34 -6.36
N TRP A 129 7.29 -5.23 -6.66
CA TRP A 129 7.67 -4.30 -7.72
C TRP A 129 8.21 -2.99 -7.14
N PRO A 130 9.32 -2.46 -7.66
CA PRO A 130 9.81 -1.13 -7.29
C PRO A 130 8.87 -0.04 -7.81
N TYR A 131 8.95 1.14 -7.19
CA TYR A 131 8.30 2.34 -7.73
C TYR A 131 8.70 2.60 -9.19
N GLY A 132 7.72 2.93 -10.02
CA GLY A 132 7.89 3.22 -11.44
C GLY A 132 7.63 2.02 -12.36
N THR A 133 7.35 0.83 -11.81
CA THR A 133 6.76 -0.26 -12.59
C THR A 133 5.37 0.13 -13.07
N SER A 134 5.06 -0.09 -14.35
CA SER A 134 3.77 0.25 -14.94
C SER A 134 2.67 -0.74 -14.53
N ALA A 135 1.42 -0.27 -14.51
CA ALA A 135 0.26 -1.12 -14.30
C ALA A 135 0.18 -2.28 -15.29
N GLU A 136 0.60 -2.09 -16.55
CA GLU A 136 0.62 -3.16 -17.56
C GLU A 136 1.56 -4.30 -17.18
N GLU A 137 2.74 -3.99 -16.62
CA GLU A 137 3.70 -5.00 -16.18
C GLU A 137 3.19 -5.74 -14.93
N ILE A 138 2.62 -5.02 -13.96
CA ILE A 138 2.04 -5.61 -12.75
C ILE A 138 0.84 -6.50 -13.10
N LEU A 139 -0.04 -6.04 -14.00
CA LEU A 139 -1.21 -6.78 -14.44
C LEU A 139 -0.82 -8.08 -15.14
N ALA A 140 0.10 -8.01 -16.11
CA ALA A 140 0.55 -9.18 -16.84
C ALA A 140 1.14 -10.25 -15.91
N ASP A 141 1.91 -9.85 -14.91
CA ASP A 141 2.47 -10.76 -13.92
C ASP A 141 1.38 -11.38 -13.02
N LEU A 142 0.38 -10.60 -12.59
CA LEU A 142 -0.74 -11.12 -11.79
C LEU A 142 -1.59 -12.14 -12.56
N GLU A 143 -1.87 -11.89 -13.84
CA GLU A 143 -2.63 -12.79 -14.70
C GLU A 143 -1.93 -14.15 -14.91
N GLU A 144 -0.59 -14.22 -14.79
CA GLU A 144 0.13 -15.50 -14.85
C GLU A 144 -0.01 -16.35 -13.58
N ARG A 145 -0.48 -15.75 -12.48
CA ARG A 145 -0.54 -16.39 -11.16
C ARG A 145 -1.86 -17.09 -10.86
N PHE A 146 -2.91 -16.91 -11.68
CA PHE A 146 -4.20 -17.57 -11.49
C PHE A 146 -5.03 -17.78 -12.76
#